data_AF-A0A4R1U427-F1
#
_entry.id   AF-A0A4R1U427-F1
#
_cell.length_a   1.000
_cell.length_b   1.000
_cell.length_c   1.000
_cell.angle_alpha   90.00
_cell.angle_beta   90.00
_cell.angle_gamma   90.00
#
_symmetry.space_group_name_H-M   'P 1'
#
loop_
_entity.id
_entity.type
_entity.pdbx_description
1 polymer ?
#
loop_
_entity_poly.entity_id
_entity_poly.type
_entity_poly.pdbx_seq_one_letter_code
_entity_poly.pdbx_strand_id
1 'polypeptide(L)' 'MPTTTMADTARLHALLDEALTLADTLQLPLAAIHIDQALAQLSDVDVPAL' A
#
# COMPACT_ATOMS: atom_id res chain seq x y z
N MET A 1 -8.56 -0.50 20.85
CA MET A 1 -8.60 0.13 19.50
C MET A 1 -8.08 -0.83 18.42
N PRO A 2 -8.63 -2.04 18.22
CA PRO A 2 -8.27 -2.91 17.09
C PRO A 2 -9.02 -2.55 15.78
N THR A 3 -10.20 -1.94 15.89
CA THR A 3 -11.04 -1.54 14.74
C THR A 3 -10.47 -0.35 13.96
N THR A 4 -9.82 0.59 14.66
CA THR A 4 -9.13 1.73 14.05
C THR A 4 -7.98 1.26 13.15
N THR A 5 -7.21 0.27 13.61
CA THR A 5 -6.04 -0.24 12.89
C THR A 5 -6.41 -0.86 11.54
N MET A 6 -7.43 -1.73 11.46
CA MET A 6 -7.84 -2.32 10.17
C MET A 6 -8.43 -1.28 9.19
N ALA A 7 -9.19 -0.31 9.71
CA ALA A 7 -9.73 0.77 8.88
C ALA A 7 -8.63 1.70 8.35
N ASP A 8 -7.59 1.93 9.15
CA ASP A 8 -6.43 2.72 8.75
C ASP A 8 -5.54 1.97 7.75
N THR A 9 -5.39 0.65 7.88
CA THR A 9 -4.70 -0.21 6.89
C THR A 9 -5.41 -0.16 5.53
N ALA A 10 -6.73 -0.32 5.50
CA ALA A 10 -7.51 -0.24 4.27
C ALA A 10 -7.42 1.15 3.61
N ARG A 11 -7.45 2.23 4.41
CA ARG A 11 -7.25 3.60 3.91
C ARG A 11 -5.85 3.79 3.34
N LEU A 12 -4.82 3.25 4.01
CA LEU A 12 -3.44 3.32 3.56
C LEU A 12 -3.25 2.58 2.22
N HIS A 13 -3.85 1.40 2.07
CA HIS A 13 -3.80 0.64 0.81
C HIS A 13 -4.38 1.46 -0.35
N ALA A 14 -5.56 2.05 -0.17
CA ALA A 14 -6.20 2.87 -1.20
C ALA A 14 -5.36 4.09 -1.61
N LEU A 15 -4.68 4.74 -0.65
CA LEU A 15 -3.77 5.86 -0.95
C LEU A 15 -2.53 5.41 -1.72
N LEU A 16 -2.00 4.22 -1.43
CA LEU A 16 -0.85 3.67 -2.13
C LEU A 16 -1.21 3.25 -3.56
N ASP A 17 -2.40 2.69 -3.79
CA ASP A 17 -2.90 2.39 -5.14
C ASP A 17 -3.06 3.65 -6.01
N GLU A 18 -3.57 4.74 -5.42
CA GLU A 18 -3.67 6.03 -6.10
C GLU A 18 -2.28 6.61 -6.38
N ALA A 19 -1.36 6.53 -5.42
CA ALA A 19 0.02 6.98 -5.59
C ALA A 19 0.77 6.19 -6.68
N LEU A 20 0.51 4.88 -6.81
CA LEU A 20 1.09 4.03 -7.85
C LEU A 20 0.62 4.49 -9.24
N THR A 21 -0.68 4.71 -9.39
CA THR A 21 -1.28 5.21 -10.63
C THR A 21 -0.71 6.58 -11.01
N LEU A 22 -0.50 7.45 -10.03
CA LEU A 22 0.13 8.76 -10.23
C LEU A 22 1.61 8.63 -10.63
N ALA A 23 2.36 7.73 -9.99
CA ALA A 23 3.77 7.48 -10.31
C ALA A 23 3.93 6.96 -11.74
N ASP A 24 3.04 6.07 -12.20
CA ASP A 24 3.02 5.60 -13.59
C ASP A 24 2.70 6.73 -14.57
N THR A 25 1.70 7.56 -14.24
CA THR A 25 1.30 8.71 -15.07
C THR A 25 2.43 9.72 -15.22
N LEU A 26 3.18 9.97 -14.16
CA LEU A 26 4.32 10.88 -14.13
C LEU A 26 5.63 10.24 -14.63
N GLN A 27 5.59 8.97 -15.04
CA GLN A 27 6.76 8.19 -15.46
C GLN A 27 7.89 8.21 -14.40
N LEU A 28 7.53 7.98 -13.15
CA LEU A 28 8.45 7.91 -12.00
C LEU A 28 8.68 6.45 -11.59
N PRO A 29 9.51 5.68 -12.34
CA PRO A 29 9.62 4.23 -12.16
C PRO A 29 10.16 3.84 -10.78
N LEU A 30 11.07 4.63 -10.20
CA LEU A 30 11.58 4.37 -8.85
C LEU A 30 10.51 4.55 -7.79
N ALA A 31 9.64 5.56 -7.94
CA ALA A 31 8.52 5.76 -7.02
C ALA A 31 7.52 4.60 -7.12
N ALA A 32 7.16 4.18 -8.33
CA ALA A 32 6.29 3.04 -8.56
C ALA A 32 6.83 1.75 -7.92
N ILE A 33 8.12 1.45 -8.09
CA ILE A 33 8.77 0.28 -7.45
C ILE A 33 8.66 0.33 -5.92
N HIS A 34 8.90 1.49 -5.31
CA HIS A 34 8.83 1.62 -3.86
C HIS A 34 7.40 1.52 -3.33
N ILE A 35 6.42 2.03 -4.06
CA ILE A 35 4.99 1.93 -3.71
C ILE A 35 4.52 0.48 -3.81
N ASP A 36 4.91 -0.23 -4.86
CA ASP A 36 4.58 -1.65 -5.06
C ASP A 36 5.20 -2.54 -3.95
N GLN A 37 6.45 -2.25 -3.56
CA GLN A 37 7.09 -2.90 -2.41
C GLN A 37 6.35 -2.64 -1.09
N ALA A 38 5.85 -1.42 -0.88
CA ALA A 38 5.09 -1.07 0.32
C ALA A 38 3.74 -1.82 0.36
N LEU A 39 3.04 -1.92 -0.78
CA LEU A 39 1.79 -2.67 -0.92
C LEU A 39 1.98 -4.17 -0.62
N ALA A 40 3.08 -4.76 -1.13
CA ALA A 40 3.42 -6.16 -0.86
C ALA A 40 3.67 -6.41 0.64
N GLN A 41 4.40 -5.51 1.31
CA GLN A 41 4.67 -5.62 2.75
C GLN A 41 3.41 -5.45 3.61
N LEU A 42 2.50 -4.56 3.21
CA LEU A 42 1.20 -4.39 3.88
C LEU A 42 0.33 -5.64 3.78
N SER A 43 0.36 -6.32 2.64
CA SER A 43 -0.36 -7.58 2.42
C SER A 43 0.19 -8.71 3.31
N ASP A 44 1.51 -8.76 3.53
CA ASP A 44 2.14 -9.74 4.43
C ASP A 44 1.79 -9.51 5.91
N VAL A 45 1.53 -8.27 6.32
CA VAL A 45 1.15 -7.93 7.71
C VAL A 45 -0.31 -8.31 8.01
N ASP A 46 -1.20 -8.26 7.01
CA ASP A 46 -2.61 -8.63 7.16
C ASP A 46 -2.87 -10.15 7.08
N VAL A 47 -1.88 -10.95 6.65
CA VAL A 47 -1.95 -12.42 6.69
C VAL A 47 -1.35 -12.91 8.01
N PRO A 48 -2.16 -13.32 9.02
CA PRO A 48 -1.61 -13.95 10.21
C PRO A 48 -0.92 -15.25 9.80
N ALA A 49 0.37 -15.37 10.14
CA ALA A 49 1.13 -16.59 9.98
C ALA A 49 0.36 -17.77 10.63
N LEU A 50 -0.11 -18.69 9.80
CA LEU A 50 -0.74 -19.95 10.19
C LEU A 50 0.30 -20.96 10.67
#